data_AF-A0A1V2K518-F1
#
_entry.id   AF-A0A1V2K518-F1
#
_cell.length_a   1.000
_cell.length_b   1.000
_cell.length_c   1.000
_cell.angle_alpha   90.00
_cell.angle_beta   90.00
_cell.angle_gamma   90.00
#
_symmetry.space_group_name_H-M   'P 1'
#
loop_
_entity.id
_entity.type
_entity.pdbx_description
1 polymer ?
#
loop_
_entity_poly.entity_id
_entity_poly.type
_entity_poly.pdbx_seq_one_letter_code
_entity_poly.pdbx_strand_id
1 'polypeptide(L)'
;MSKKDPKPSTEPTVIDEAHMDQFTNDQLAYKAWTGVDMAQEILFDDDACEGSLHDAKFEVAQSCMALRVLVRRLTGMNADLLRQAVLQRQLEGIVLCPGKDQLPAVETLQ
;
A
#
# COMPACT_ATOMS: atom_id res chain seq x y z
N MET A 1 27.57 19.29 -32.70
CA MET A 1 27.72 19.06 -31.25
C MET A 1 26.87 17.86 -30.88
N SER A 2 27.45 16.66 -30.80
CA SER A 2 26.71 15.44 -30.44
C SER A 2 26.35 15.50 -28.96
N LYS A 3 25.05 15.47 -28.66
CA LYS A 3 24.56 15.21 -27.30
C LYS A 3 25.02 13.80 -26.93
N LYS A 4 25.84 13.71 -25.89
CA LYS A 4 26.32 12.44 -25.36
C LYS A 4 25.22 11.94 -24.43
N ASP A 5 24.48 10.92 -24.85
CA ASP A 5 23.46 10.31 -24.02
C ASP A 5 24.09 9.81 -22.71
N PRO A 6 23.46 10.04 -21.55
CA PRO A 6 24.02 9.62 -20.29
C PRO A 6 24.10 8.10 -20.26
N LYS A 7 25.29 7.58 -19.96
CA LYS A 7 25.56 6.15 -19.84
C LYS A 7 24.70 5.59 -18.68
N PRO A 8 23.97 4.48 -18.86
CA PRO A 8 23.15 3.91 -17.79
C PRO A 8 24.04 3.57 -16.60
N SER A 9 23.63 4.01 -15.41
CA SER A 9 24.32 3.70 -14.15
C SER A 9 24.16 2.21 -13.85
N THR A 10 25.24 1.55 -13.43
CA THR A 10 25.24 0.17 -12.94
C THR A 10 25.02 0.09 -11.43
N GLU A 11 24.81 1.22 -10.75
CA GLU A 11 24.54 1.24 -9.32
C GLU A 11 23.13 0.72 -9.03
N PRO A 12 22.96 -0.16 -8.04
CA PRO A 12 21.64 -0.65 -7.65
C PRO A 12 20.78 0.52 -7.19
N THR A 13 19.63 0.70 -7.85
CA THR A 13 18.66 1.72 -7.47
C THR A 13 17.91 1.25 -6.24
N VAL A 14 18.08 1.95 -5.12
CA VAL A 14 17.28 1.72 -3.92
C VAL A 14 15.89 2.31 -4.17
N ILE A 15 14.87 1.48 -4.01
CA ILE A 15 13.48 1.87 -4.20
C ILE A 15 12.92 2.24 -2.82
N ASP A 16 12.89 3.55 -2.56
CA ASP A 16 12.34 4.14 -1.35
C ASP A 16 11.40 5.30 -1.69
N GLU A 17 10.88 5.99 -0.67
CA GLU A 17 10.01 7.15 -0.86
C GLU A 17 10.73 8.30 -1.60
N ALA A 18 12.05 8.47 -1.44
CA ALA A 18 12.81 9.53 -2.09
C ALA A 18 12.98 9.27 -3.59
N HIS A 19 13.19 8.01 -3.97
CA HIS A 19 13.16 7.58 -5.37
C HIS A 19 11.80 7.88 -6.00
N MET A 20 10.71 7.65 -5.27
CA MET A 20 9.36 7.89 -5.76
C MET A 20 9.01 9.38 -5.89
N ASP A 21 9.72 10.27 -5.17
CA ASP A 21 9.42 11.70 -5.21
C ASP A 21 9.68 12.37 -6.57
N GLN A 22 10.45 11.74 -7.46
CA GLN A 22 10.67 12.26 -8.81
C GLN A 22 9.44 12.14 -9.73
N PHE A 23 8.47 11.29 -9.39
CA PHE A 23 7.30 11.05 -10.23
C PHE A 23 6.18 12.04 -9.94
N THR A 24 5.36 12.35 -10.94
CA THR A 24 4.15 13.17 -10.79
C THR A 24 3.01 12.38 -10.11
N ASN A 25 1.96 13.06 -9.64
CA ASN A 25 0.88 12.39 -8.91
C ASN A 25 0.11 11.37 -9.76
N ASP A 26 -0.10 11.65 -11.04
CA ASP A 26 -0.68 10.75 -12.03
C ASP A 26 0.24 9.54 -12.30
N GLN A 27 1.54 9.75 -12.41
CA GLN A 27 2.52 8.67 -12.55
C GLN A 27 2.56 7.78 -11.30
N LEU A 28 2.50 8.36 -10.10
CA LEU A 28 2.43 7.62 -8.85
C LEU A 28 1.14 6.82 -8.73
N ALA A 29 0.00 7.42 -9.09
CA ALA A 29 -1.29 6.74 -9.09
C ALA A 29 -1.31 5.57 -10.08
N TYR A 30 -0.82 5.79 -11.30
CA TYR A 30 -0.72 4.76 -12.31
C TYR A 30 0.20 3.62 -11.87
N LYS A 31 1.42 3.93 -11.41
CA LYS A 31 2.36 2.92 -10.89
C LYS A 31 1.78 2.09 -9.75
N ALA A 32 1.14 2.75 -8.78
CA ALA A 32 0.52 2.07 -7.65
C ALA A 32 -0.64 1.16 -8.10
N TRP A 33 -1.45 1.60 -9.06
CA TRP A 33 -2.56 0.80 -9.57
C TRP A 33 -2.04 -0.39 -10.38
N THR A 34 -1.22 -0.16 -11.41
CA THR A 34 -0.79 -1.22 -12.32
C THR A 34 0.07 -2.28 -11.65
N GLY A 35 0.93 -1.90 -10.70
CA GLY A 35 1.76 -2.87 -10.00
C GLY A 35 0.94 -3.74 -9.03
N VAL A 36 -0.13 -3.20 -8.41
CA VAL A 36 -1.07 -4.01 -7.62
C VAL A 36 -1.88 -4.93 -8.53
N ASP A 37 -2.36 -4.44 -9.67
CA ASP A 37 -3.14 -5.21 -10.65
C ASP A 37 -2.34 -6.42 -11.14
N MET A 38 -1.11 -6.20 -11.60
CA MET A 38 -0.22 -7.28 -12.04
C MET A 38 0.14 -8.25 -10.91
N ALA A 39 0.41 -7.73 -9.69
CA ALA A 39 0.67 -8.60 -8.55
C ALA A 39 -0.55 -9.47 -8.19
N GLN A 40 -1.76 -8.95 -8.33
CA GLN A 40 -2.99 -9.71 -8.13
C GLN A 40 -3.14 -10.81 -9.17
N GLU A 41 -2.93 -10.51 -10.46
CA GLU A 41 -2.95 -11.52 -11.52
C GLU A 41 -2.02 -12.70 -11.20
N ILE A 42 -0.80 -12.41 -10.76
CA ILE A 42 0.18 -13.45 -10.40
C ILE A 42 -0.21 -14.20 -9.12
N LEU A 43 -0.66 -13.50 -8.07
CA LEU A 43 -0.97 -14.12 -6.78
C LEU A 43 -2.23 -14.99 -6.81
N PHE A 44 -3.14 -14.73 -7.75
CA PHE A 44 -4.37 -15.50 -7.93
C PHE A 44 -4.30 -16.50 -9.09
N ASP A 45 -3.14 -16.64 -9.74
CA ASP A 45 -2.89 -17.69 -10.72
C ASP A 45 -2.38 -18.96 -10.02
N ASP A 46 -3.15 -20.03 -10.08
CA ASP A 46 -2.82 -21.34 -9.50
C ASP A 46 -1.58 -21.98 -10.17
N ASP A 47 -1.25 -21.57 -11.40
CA ASP A 47 -0.10 -22.04 -12.17
C ASP A 47 1.15 -21.13 -12.00
N ALA A 48 1.10 -20.13 -11.12
CA ALA A 48 2.21 -19.22 -10.89
C ALA A 48 3.47 -19.94 -10.38
N CYS A 49 4.61 -19.66 -11.02
CA CYS A 49 5.90 -20.21 -10.61
C CYS A 49 6.60 -19.33 -9.57
N GLU A 50 7.64 -19.87 -8.91
CA GLU A 50 8.39 -19.12 -7.88
C GLU A 50 8.98 -17.81 -8.40
N GLY A 51 9.39 -17.77 -9.67
CA GLY A 51 9.89 -16.56 -10.32
C GLY A 51 8.83 -15.46 -10.42
N SER A 52 7.62 -15.80 -10.87
CA SER A 52 6.53 -14.82 -10.94
C SER A 52 6.12 -14.34 -9.56
N LEU A 53 6.11 -15.21 -8.54
CA LEU A 53 5.87 -14.82 -7.15
C LEU A 53 6.92 -13.83 -6.61
N HIS A 54 8.17 -13.93 -7.05
CA HIS A 54 9.20 -12.95 -6.71
C HIS A 54 8.91 -11.58 -7.34
N ASP A 55 8.54 -11.57 -8.61
CA ASP A 55 8.18 -10.35 -9.34
C ASP A 55 6.94 -9.69 -8.70
N ALA A 56 5.93 -10.46 -8.32
CA ALA A 56 4.75 -9.95 -7.61
C ALA A 56 5.12 -9.28 -6.28
N LYS A 57 6.04 -9.86 -5.50
CA LYS A 57 6.52 -9.23 -4.25
C LYS A 57 7.19 -7.89 -4.52
N PHE A 58 8.01 -7.82 -5.56
CA PHE A 58 8.70 -6.59 -5.94
C PHE A 58 7.68 -5.51 -6.34
N GLU A 59 6.69 -5.88 -7.12
CA GLU A 59 5.67 -4.98 -7.66
C GLU A 59 4.71 -4.46 -6.58
N VAL A 60 4.36 -5.30 -5.60
CA VAL A 60 3.66 -4.86 -4.39
C VAL A 60 4.49 -3.85 -3.62
N ALA A 61 5.79 -4.09 -3.43
CA ALA A 61 6.66 -3.18 -2.69
C ALA A 61 6.78 -1.80 -3.40
N GLN A 62 6.99 -1.81 -4.71
CA GLN A 62 7.03 -0.61 -5.56
C GLN A 62 5.71 0.18 -5.47
N SER A 63 4.59 -0.51 -5.65
CA SER A 63 3.26 0.09 -5.62
C SER A 63 2.96 0.69 -4.26
N CYS A 64 3.36 0.03 -3.18
CA CYS A 64 3.23 0.57 -1.82
C CYS A 64 4.06 1.84 -1.64
N MET A 65 5.30 1.91 -2.14
CA MET A 65 6.11 3.12 -2.05
C MET A 65 5.49 4.28 -2.84
N ALA A 66 5.03 4.01 -4.06
CA ALA A 66 4.34 5.01 -4.88
C ALA A 66 3.08 5.54 -4.19
N LEU A 67 2.27 4.65 -3.61
CA LEU A 67 1.06 5.02 -2.90
C LEU A 67 1.34 5.83 -1.64
N ARG A 68 2.38 5.49 -0.86
CA ARG A 68 2.77 6.25 0.34
C ARG A 68 3.12 7.69 0.01
N VAL A 69 3.93 7.90 -1.04
CA VAL A 69 4.29 9.25 -1.50
C VAL A 69 3.05 10.00 -1.98
N LEU A 70 2.18 9.35 -2.76
CA LEU A 70 0.93 9.97 -3.22
C LEU A 70 0.01 10.37 -2.06
N VAL A 71 -0.21 9.47 -1.09
CA VAL A 71 -0.99 9.75 0.13
C VAL A 71 -0.42 10.93 0.88
N ARG A 72 0.91 10.97 1.05
CA ARG A 72 1.60 12.07 1.73
C ARG A 72 1.39 13.40 1.02
N ARG A 73 1.45 13.42 -0.32
CA ARG A 73 1.22 14.63 -1.11
C ARG A 73 -0.23 15.11 -1.06
N LEU A 74 -1.20 14.21 -1.09
CA LEU A 74 -2.62 14.56 -1.11
C LEU A 74 -3.12 15.02 0.26
N THR A 75 -2.58 14.45 1.35
CA THR A 75 -3.07 14.70 2.71
C THR A 75 -2.18 15.61 3.55
N GLY A 76 -0.92 15.80 3.14
CA GLY A 76 0.11 16.44 3.95
C GLY A 76 0.58 15.59 5.14
N MET A 77 0.05 14.37 5.32
CA MET A 77 0.37 13.49 6.45
C MET A 77 1.31 12.37 6.04
N ASN A 78 2.19 11.95 6.94
CA ASN A 78 2.93 10.70 6.75
C ASN A 78 1.93 9.52 6.63
N ALA A 79 2.14 8.65 5.65
CA ALA A 79 1.22 7.57 5.33
C ALA A 79 1.00 6.57 6.49
N ASP A 80 2.03 6.29 7.30
CA ASP A 80 1.88 5.40 8.46
C ASP A 80 1.10 6.05 9.59
N LEU A 81 1.33 7.34 9.85
CA LEU A 81 0.54 8.10 10.81
C LEU A 81 -0.93 8.17 10.39
N LEU A 82 -1.19 8.37 9.09
CA LEU A 82 -2.55 8.34 8.55
C LEU A 82 -3.18 6.96 8.75
N ARG A 83 -2.47 5.87 8.42
CA ARG A 83 -2.95 4.51 8.63
C ARG A 83 -3.31 4.27 10.10
N GLN A 84 -2.44 4.67 11.02
CA GLN A 84 -2.68 4.52 12.45
C GLN A 84 -3.92 5.32 12.92
N ALA A 85 -4.06 6.56 12.46
CA ALA A 85 -5.21 7.40 12.81
C ALA A 85 -6.53 6.82 12.27
N VAL A 86 -6.53 6.27 11.05
CA VAL A 86 -7.70 5.60 10.46
C VAL A 86 -8.06 4.35 11.26
N LEU A 87 -7.08 3.50 11.57
CA LEU A 87 -7.30 2.28 12.36
C LEU A 87 -7.81 2.59 13.77
N GLN A 88 -7.24 3.59 14.43
CA GLN A 88 -7.69 4.03 15.74
C GLN A 88 -9.16 4.48 15.71
N ARG A 89 -9.53 5.31 14.74
CA ARG A 89 -10.93 5.76 14.58
C ARG A 89 -11.89 4.60 14.32
N GLN A 90 -11.47 3.59 13.55
CA GLN A 90 -12.26 2.40 13.32
C GLN A 90 -12.47 1.60 14.60
N LEU A 91 -11.43 1.40 15.40
CA LEU A 91 -11.50 0.73 16.70
C LEU A 91 -12.40 1.48 17.69
N GLU A 92 -12.27 2.81 17.77
CA GLU A 92 -13.13 3.65 18.60
C GLU A 92 -14.61 3.49 18.20
N GLY A 93 -14.93 3.43 16.91
CA GLY A 93 -16.28 3.16 16.44
C GLY A 93 -16.83 1.79 16.87
N ILE A 94 -15.98 0.76 16.93
CA ILE A 94 -16.36 -0.58 17.40
C ILE A 94 -16.58 -0.60 18.92
N VAL A 95 -15.68 0.03 19.69
CA VAL A 95 -15.73 0.02 21.16
C VAL A 95 -16.83 0.93 21.70
N LEU A 96 -17.10 2.07 21.05
CA LEU A 96 -18.07 3.07 21.48
C LEU A 96 -19.50 2.81 20.95
N CYS A 97 -19.72 1.75 20.15
CA CYS A 97 -21.05 1.29 19.75
C CYS A 97 -21.46 0.00 20.51
N PRO A 98 -21.87 0.08 21.79
CA PRO A 98 -22.48 -1.05 22.48
C PRO A 98 -23.92 -1.18 22.00
N GLY A 99 -24.16 -1.96 20.95
CA GLY A 99 -25.51 -2.05 20.38
C GLY A 99 -25.69 -3.08 19.28
N LYS A 100 -25.56 -4.37 19.64
CA LYS A 100 -26.56 -5.42 19.39
C LYS A 100 -26.10 -6.69 20.12
N ASP A 101 -26.97 -7.16 21.01
CA ASP A 101 -26.91 -8.41 21.77
C ASP A 101 -26.09 -8.39 23.06
N GLN A 102 -26.44 -7.49 23.98
CA GLN A 102 -26.49 -7.91 25.38
C GLN A 102 -27.63 -8.92 25.50
N LEU A 103 -27.28 -10.21 25.49
CA LEU A 103 -28.19 -11.26 25.94
C LEU A 103 -28.72 -10.86 27.32
N PRO A 104 -30.04 -10.88 27.56
CA PRO A 104 -30.56 -10.55 28.88
C PRO A 104 -29.94 -11.55 29.86
N ALA A 105 -29.32 -11.02 30.90
CA ALA A 105 -28.84 -11.82 32.02
C ALA A 105 -30.02 -12.68 32.48
N VAL A 106 -29.95 -13.98 32.20
CA VAL A 106 -30.94 -14.93 32.67
C VAL A 106 -30.85 -14.87 34.19
N GLU A 107 -31.87 -14.27 34.80
CA GLU A 107 -32.07 -14.26 36.24
C GLU A 107 -31.88 -15.70 36.72
N THR A 108 -30.89 -15.90 37.59
CA THR A 108 -30.69 -17.14 38.33
C THR A 108 -31.97 -17.44 39.10
N LEU A 109 -32.79 -18.34 38.56
CA LEU A 109 -33.89 -18.95 39.29
C LEU A 109 -33.30 -19.81 40.40
N GLN A 110 -33.66 -19.43 41.63
CA GLN A 110 -33.44 -20.17 42.86
C GLN A 110 -34.23 -21.47 42.87
#